data_AF-A0A7S7SNB6-F1
#
_entry.id   AF-A0A7S7SNB6-F1
#
_cell.length_a   1.000
_cell.length_b   1.000
_cell.length_c   1.000
_cell.angle_alpha   90.00
_cell.angle_beta   90.00
_cell.angle_gamma   90.00
#
_symmetry.space_group_name_H-M   'P 1'
#
loop_
_entity.id
_entity.type
_entity.pdbx_description
1 polymer ?
#
loop_
_entity_poly.entity_id
_entity_poly.type
_entity_poly.pdbx_seq_one_letter_code
_entity_poly.pdbx_strand_id
1 'polypeptide(L)'
;MVRAPVQAPGNEFYAHVEFLDDVIFRGLSKDALVALVPQNYKHTVLFVVDGTTVGQPEFPILVVDLHAEKGRSFRAIPAAIQSIENNLSIANMDFFEFADAVERDGVFRGFPRR
;
A
#
# COMPACT_ATOMS: atom_id res chain seq x y z
N MET A 1 14.10 9.05 -1.96
CA MET A 1 13.28 9.20 -3.18
C MET A 1 12.69 7.84 -3.51
N VAL A 2 11.38 7.67 -3.35
CA VAL A 2 10.65 6.49 -3.83
C VAL A 2 10.40 6.71 -5.33
N ARG A 3 10.57 5.69 -6.17
CA ARG A 3 10.44 5.81 -7.63
C ARG A 3 9.67 4.63 -8.21
N ALA A 4 9.16 4.82 -9.42
CA ALA A 4 8.54 3.75 -10.20
C ALA A 4 9.49 2.57 -10.38
N PRO A 5 8.97 1.33 -10.39
CA PRO A 5 9.80 0.17 -10.67
C PRO A 5 10.44 0.29 -12.07
N VAL A 6 11.71 -0.11 -12.17
CA VAL A 6 12.46 -0.10 -13.43
C VAL A 6 12.25 -1.44 -14.13
N GLN A 7 11.93 -1.42 -15.43
CA GLN A 7 11.79 -2.64 -16.20
C GLN A 7 13.13 -3.38 -16.29
N ALA A 8 13.14 -4.64 -15.86
CA ALA A 8 14.26 -5.55 -15.98
C ALA A 8 13.81 -6.84 -16.68
N PRO A 9 14.68 -7.50 -17.46
CA PRO A 9 14.34 -8.78 -18.11
C PRO A 9 13.86 -9.80 -17.07
N GLY A 10 12.68 -10.37 -17.27
CA GLY A 10 12.05 -11.35 -16.36
C GLY A 10 10.98 -10.78 -15.42
N ASN A 11 10.79 -9.45 -15.34
CA ASN A 11 9.66 -8.86 -14.63
C ASN A 11 8.46 -8.70 -15.57
N GLU A 12 7.52 -9.64 -15.54
CA GLU A 12 6.24 -9.57 -16.29
C GLU A 12 5.19 -8.69 -15.60
N PHE A 13 5.31 -8.48 -14.28
CA PHE A 13 4.31 -7.76 -13.49
C PHE A 13 4.95 -6.66 -12.65
N TYR A 14 4.26 -5.51 -12.56
CA TYR A 14 4.69 -4.33 -11.82
C TYR A 14 3.51 -3.71 -11.12
N ALA A 15 3.77 -3.02 -9.99
CA ALA A 15 2.77 -2.18 -9.37
C ALA A 15 2.52 -0.92 -10.23
N HIS A 16 1.28 -0.69 -10.64
CA HIS A 16 0.85 0.49 -11.38
C HIS A 16 0.43 1.61 -10.43
N VAL A 17 1.42 2.33 -9.90
CA VAL A 17 1.20 3.41 -8.91
C VAL A 17 1.41 4.81 -9.49
N GLU A 18 0.61 5.75 -9.00
CA GLU A 18 0.81 7.19 -9.22
C GLU A 18 1.59 7.76 -8.02
N PHE A 19 2.78 8.32 -8.27
CA PHE A 19 3.63 8.87 -7.20
C PHE A 19 3.20 10.28 -6.84
N LEU A 20 3.06 10.52 -5.54
CA LEU A 20 2.78 11.83 -4.96
C LEU A 20 3.80 12.12 -3.87
N ASP A 21 4.65 13.12 -4.10
CA ASP A 21 5.64 13.62 -3.13
C ASP A 21 5.46 15.14 -3.03
N ASP A 22 4.70 15.58 -2.04
CA ASP A 22 4.44 16.98 -1.76
C ASP A 22 4.56 17.25 -0.26
N VAL A 23 5.23 18.35 0.09
CA VAL A 23 5.45 18.78 1.47
C VAL A 23 4.14 19.00 2.23
N ILE A 24 3.04 19.32 1.54
CA ILE A 24 1.73 19.51 2.18
C ILE A 24 1.19 18.24 2.86
N PHE A 25 1.64 17.05 2.43
CA PHE A 25 1.24 15.77 3.03
C PHE A 25 2.19 15.30 4.14
N ARG A 26 3.27 16.04 4.39
CA ARG A 26 4.32 15.64 5.32
C ARG A 26 3.77 15.58 6.75
N GLY A 27 3.92 14.41 7.38
CA GLY A 27 3.55 14.21 8.78
C GLY A 27 2.04 14.13 9.04
N LEU A 28 1.21 14.10 8.00
CA LEU A 28 -0.22 13.86 8.17
C LEU A 28 -0.48 12.45 8.72
N SER A 29 -1.48 12.34 9.60
CA SER A 29 -1.97 11.05 10.06
C SER A 29 -2.71 10.33 8.93
N LYS A 30 -2.87 9.01 9.08
CA LYS A 30 -3.72 8.19 8.19
C LYS A 30 -5.12 8.80 8.03
N ASP A 31 -5.77 9.15 9.14
CA ASP A 31 -7.15 9.67 9.10
C ASP A 31 -7.21 11.03 8.40
N ALA A 32 -6.20 11.89 8.58
CA ALA A 32 -6.10 13.16 7.87
C ALA A 32 -5.90 12.94 6.35
N LEU A 33 -5.05 11.99 5.95
CA LEU A 33 -4.88 11.62 4.53
C LEU A 33 -6.19 11.11 3.93
N VAL A 34 -6.88 10.19 4.60
CA VAL A 34 -8.16 9.62 4.14
C VAL A 34 -9.25 10.70 4.00
N ALA A 35 -9.26 11.69 4.89
CA ALA A 35 -10.18 12.82 4.83
C ALA A 35 -9.92 13.76 3.63
N LEU A 36 -8.68 13.85 3.15
CA LEU A 36 -8.31 14.63 1.97
C LEU A 36 -8.69 13.92 0.65
N VAL A 37 -8.90 12.60 0.67
CA VAL A 37 -9.25 11.85 -0.54
C VAL A 37 -10.72 12.10 -0.93
N PRO A 38 -10.99 12.68 -2.13
CA PRO A 38 -12.34 12.90 -2.63
C PRO A 38 -13.16 11.60 -2.69
N GLN A 39 -14.48 11.70 -2.54
CA GLN A 39 -15.34 10.50 -2.59
C GLN A 39 -15.32 9.78 -3.96
N ASN A 40 -15.07 10.51 -5.04
CA ASN A 40 -14.98 9.98 -6.40
C ASN A 40 -13.53 9.76 -6.87
N TYR A 41 -12.59 9.58 -5.95
CA TYR A 41 -11.20 9.33 -6.30
C TYR A 41 -11.05 7.99 -7.03
N LYS A 42 -10.25 7.97 -8.10
CA LYS A 42 -10.16 6.82 -9.02
C LYS A 42 -9.41 5.61 -8.45
N HIS A 43 -8.51 5.83 -7.50
CA HIS A 43 -7.67 4.79 -6.91
C HIS A 43 -8.37 4.16 -5.71
N THR A 44 -8.32 2.83 -5.62
CA THR A 44 -8.95 2.05 -4.55
C THR A 44 -8.06 1.88 -3.31
N VAL A 45 -6.77 2.18 -3.43
CA VAL A 45 -5.78 1.97 -2.36
C VAL A 45 -4.76 3.11 -2.33
N LEU A 46 -4.29 3.46 -1.13
CA LEU A 46 -3.18 4.39 -0.91
C LEU A 46 -2.00 3.64 -0.29
N PHE A 47 -0.81 3.86 -0.86
CA PHE A 47 0.46 3.41 -0.29
C PHE A 47 1.20 4.60 0.30
N VAL A 48 1.41 4.60 1.61
CA VAL A 48 2.00 5.72 2.36
C VAL A 48 3.36 5.33 2.91
N VAL A 49 4.38 6.12 2.56
CA VAL A 49 5.73 6.03 3.11
C VAL A 49 5.87 7.09 4.20
N ASP A 50 5.63 6.69 5.44
CA ASP A 50 5.66 7.58 6.60
C ASP A 50 6.94 7.42 7.44
N GLY A 51 6.99 8.11 8.59
CA GLY A 51 8.11 8.03 9.54
C GLY A 51 8.39 6.60 10.01
N THR A 52 7.35 5.77 10.16
CA THR A 52 7.49 4.37 10.57
C THR A 52 8.09 3.53 9.46
N THR A 53 7.68 3.75 8.21
CA THR A 53 8.28 3.08 7.05
C THR A 53 9.78 3.35 6.98
N VAL A 54 10.22 4.60 7.13
CA VAL A 54 11.66 4.92 7.06
C VAL A 54 12.44 4.56 8.33
N GLY A 55 11.76 4.43 9.46
CA GLY A 55 12.36 4.17 10.77
C GLY A 55 12.52 2.69 11.12
N GLN A 56 11.98 1.76 10.32
CA GLN A 56 12.01 0.33 10.61
C GLN A 56 12.83 -0.46 9.56
N PRO A 57 13.53 -1.54 9.95
CA PRO A 57 14.44 -2.27 9.06
C PRO A 57 13.79 -2.88 7.80
N GLU A 58 12.52 -3.28 7.87
CA GLU A 58 11.81 -3.92 6.75
C GLU A 58 11.08 -2.92 5.85
N PHE A 59 11.18 -1.63 6.15
CA PHE A 59 10.47 -0.55 5.45
C PHE A 59 8.97 -0.81 5.26
N PRO A 60 8.21 -1.12 6.34
CA PRO A 60 6.81 -1.48 6.21
C PRO A 60 5.98 -0.26 5.77
N ILE A 61 5.48 -0.32 4.54
CA ILE A 61 4.65 0.70 3.89
C ILE A 61 3.24 0.59 4.46
N LEU A 62 2.64 1.72 4.82
CA LEU A 62 1.25 1.75 5.27
C LEU A 62 0.34 1.63 4.04
N VAL A 63 -0.50 0.61 4.02
CA VAL A 63 -1.51 0.37 2.98
C VAL A 63 -2.86 0.76 3.55
N VAL A 64 -3.60 1.63 2.85
CA VAL A 64 -4.89 2.16 3.30
C VAL A 64 -5.94 1.91 2.23
N ASP A 65 -7.06 1.32 2.64
CA ASP A 65 -8.22 1.12 1.77
C ASP A 65 -8.92 2.46 1.52
N LEU A 66 -9.22 2.73 0.26
CA LEU A 66 -10.03 3.88 -0.18
C LEU A 66 -11.39 3.44 -0.75
N HIS A 67 -11.66 2.13 -0.80
CA HIS A 67 -12.80 1.53 -1.47
C HIS A 67 -13.84 0.96 -0.49
N ALA A 68 -13.77 -0.34 -0.16
CA ALA A 68 -14.85 -1.06 0.51
C ALA A 68 -14.94 -0.72 2.02
N GLU A 69 -13.80 -0.57 2.66
CA GLU A 69 -13.63 -0.28 4.07
C GLU A 69 -12.75 0.96 4.25
N LYS A 70 -13.17 2.09 3.66
CA LYS A 70 -12.39 3.34 3.61
C LYS A 70 -11.74 3.67 4.97
N GLY A 71 -10.41 3.72 4.98
CA GLY A 71 -9.59 4.00 6.17
C GLY A 71 -9.12 2.78 6.96
N ARG A 72 -9.60 1.57 6.64
CA ARG A 72 -8.96 0.32 7.07
C ARG A 72 -7.54 0.28 6.53
N SER A 73 -6.61 -0.25 7.32
CA SER A 73 -5.20 -0.19 6.98
C SER A 73 -4.39 -1.30 7.61
N PHE A 74 -3.31 -1.68 6.95
CA PHE A 74 -2.27 -2.57 7.46
C PHE A 74 -0.90 -2.12 6.98
N ARG A 75 0.17 -2.75 7.46
CA ARG A 75 1.54 -2.51 7.00
C ARG A 75 1.96 -3.64 6.08
N ALA A 76 2.72 -3.36 5.03
CA ALA A 76 3.27 -4.39 4.14
C ALA A 76 4.72 -4.10 3.80
N ILE A 77 5.54 -5.14 3.68
CA ILE A 77 6.92 -4.97 3.20
C ILE A 77 6.93 -4.53 1.72
N PRO A 78 7.96 -3.81 1.25
CA PRO A 78 8.02 -3.35 -0.14
C PRO A 78 7.88 -4.48 -1.17
N ALA A 79 8.42 -5.66 -0.87
CA ALA A 79 8.33 -6.83 -1.76
C ALA A 79 6.90 -7.34 -1.97
N ALA A 80 5.96 -7.03 -1.07
CA ALA A 80 4.57 -7.46 -1.16
C ALA A 80 3.66 -6.48 -1.93
N ILE A 81 4.10 -5.23 -2.13
CA ILE A 81 3.27 -4.15 -2.69
C ILE A 81 2.77 -4.46 -4.10
N GLN A 82 3.62 -5.07 -4.94
CA GLN A 82 3.23 -5.43 -6.31
C GLN A 82 2.12 -6.48 -6.33
N SER A 83 2.14 -7.44 -5.40
CA SER A 83 1.06 -8.43 -5.30
C SER A 83 -0.24 -7.79 -4.81
N ILE A 84 -0.16 -6.91 -3.81
CA ILE A 84 -1.33 -6.19 -3.28
C ILE A 84 -1.97 -5.32 -4.36
N GLU A 85 -1.17 -4.45 -4.99
CA GLU A 85 -1.68 -3.51 -6.00
C GLU A 85 -2.33 -4.25 -7.17
N ASN A 86 -1.64 -5.23 -7.76
CA ASN A 86 -2.17 -5.98 -8.90
C ASN A 86 -3.49 -6.70 -8.61
N ASN A 87 -3.67 -7.24 -7.41
CA ASN A 87 -4.90 -7.95 -7.07
C ASN A 87 -6.05 -6.98 -6.78
N LEU A 88 -5.78 -5.88 -6.08
CA LEU A 88 -6.80 -4.89 -5.73
C LEU A 88 -7.23 -4.06 -6.94
N SER A 89 -6.33 -3.71 -7.86
CA SER A 89 -6.66 -2.87 -9.02
C SER A 89 -7.53 -3.57 -10.06
N ILE A 90 -7.54 -4.90 -10.07
CA ILE A 90 -8.40 -5.72 -10.94
C ILE A 90 -9.53 -6.44 -10.18
N ALA A 91 -9.69 -6.16 -8.88
CA ALA A 91 -10.67 -6.81 -8.00
C ALA A 91 -10.58 -8.35 -7.99
N ASN A 92 -9.37 -8.91 -8.03
CA ASN A 92 -9.16 -10.36 -7.91
C ASN A 92 -9.21 -10.84 -6.46
N MET A 93 -8.90 -9.96 -5.51
CA MET A 93 -8.99 -10.20 -4.07
C MET A 93 -9.50 -8.94 -3.38
N ASP A 94 -10.09 -9.10 -2.19
CA ASP A 94 -10.57 -8.01 -1.36
C ASP A 94 -9.49 -7.49 -0.40
N PHE A 95 -9.62 -6.24 0.01
CA PHE A 95 -8.66 -5.60 0.93
C PHE A 95 -8.54 -6.35 2.26
N PHE A 96 -9.67 -6.82 2.82
CA PHE A 96 -9.67 -7.52 4.10
C PHE A 96 -8.85 -8.81 4.08
N GLU A 97 -8.76 -9.49 2.93
CA GLU A 97 -7.99 -10.73 2.81
C GLU A 97 -6.50 -10.49 3.07
N PHE A 98 -5.97 -9.33 2.64
CA PHE A 98 -4.60 -8.93 2.97
C PHE A 98 -4.48 -8.42 4.40
N ALA A 99 -5.44 -7.59 4.85
CA ALA A 99 -5.42 -6.99 6.17
C ALA A 99 -5.52 -8.03 7.29
N ASP A 100 -6.23 -9.13 7.07
CA ASP A 100 -6.39 -10.24 8.03
C ASP A 100 -5.26 -11.27 7.95
N ALA A 101 -4.41 -11.20 6.91
CA ALA A 101 -3.26 -12.08 6.72
C ALA A 101 -1.94 -11.50 7.26
N VAL A 102 -2.00 -10.38 7.98
CA VAL A 102 -0.81 -9.79 8.63
C VAL A 102 -0.25 -10.70 9.72
N GLU A 103 1.05 -10.63 9.96
CA GLU A 103 1.67 -11.33 11.08
C GLU A 103 1.36 -10.66 12.42
N ARG A 104 1.89 -11.21 13.52
CA ARG A 104 1.60 -10.73 14.90
C ARG A 104 1.99 -9.27 15.13
N ASP A 105 2.93 -8.75 14.34
CA ASP A 105 3.38 -7.36 14.39
C ASP A 105 2.56 -6.41 13.50
N GLY A 106 1.52 -6.93 12.83
CA GLY A 106 0.66 -6.16 11.93
C GLY A 106 1.25 -5.92 10.55
N VAL A 107 2.33 -6.62 10.19
CA VAL A 107 2.98 -6.51 8.87
C VAL A 107 2.64 -7.71 7.99
N PHE A 108 2.15 -7.43 6.79
CA PHE A 108 1.94 -8.40 5.73
C PHE A 108 3.25 -8.63 4.96
N ARG A 109 3.71 -9.88 4.96
CA ARG A 109 4.94 -10.33 4.26
C ARG A 109 4.66 -11.25 3.07
N GLY A 110 3.40 -11.46 2.73
CA GLY A 110 2.93 -12.39 1.71
C GLY A 110 2.11 -13.53 2.31
N PHE A 111 1.33 -14.20 1.47
CA PHE A 111 0.60 -15.39 1.90
C PHE A 111 1.55 -16.57 2.13
N PRO A 112 1.24 -17.46 3.10
CA PRO A 112 2.02 -18.68 3.30
C PRO A 112 2.13 -19.47 1.99
N ARG A 113 3.34 -19.95 1.67
CA ARG A 113 3.50 -20.93 0.60
C ARG A 113 2.82 -22.23 1.04
N ARG A 114 1.98 -22.80 0.17
CA ARG A 114 1.46 -24.16 0.33
C ARG A 114 2.55 -25.19 0.11
#